data_AF-A0A6B1KP57-F1
#
_entry.id   AF-A0A6B1KP57-F1
#
_cell.length_a   1.000
_cell.length_b   1.000
_cell.length_c   1.000
_cell.angle_alpha   90.00
_cell.angle_beta   90.00
_cell.angle_gamma   90.00
#
_symmetry.space_group_name_H-M   'P 1'
#
loop_
_entity.id
_entity.type
_entity.pdbx_description
1 polymer ?
#
loop_
_entity_poly.entity_id
_entity_poly.type
_entity_poly.pdbx_seq_one_letter_code
_entity_poly.pdbx_strand_id
1 'polypeptide(L)'
;MGGVLLGGENRRMNEQPPPPPGPGFGPPPPQYAPGPLPYAPPQAPYAPAPPQPAPAGPDFLAVDKRNAVVVDASGVAFESSGLSIEFRWPEIRSVHYQASPNGKALMVAVIHMDGRFFECVVEAKPRSRLQEWFPQLAWVLGHYRPVG
;
A
#
# COMPACT_ATOMS: atom_id res chain seq x y z
N MET A 1 -35.62 -37.41 -23.62
CA MET A 1 -34.27 -37.66 -23.06
C MET A 1 -33.28 -37.55 -24.20
N GLY A 2 -32.25 -36.71 -24.20
CA GLY A 2 -31.83 -35.65 -23.28
C GLY A 2 -30.53 -35.00 -23.79
N GLY A 3 -30.05 -33.90 -23.16
CA GLY A 3 -28.65 -33.44 -23.29
C GLY A 3 -28.34 -32.31 -24.29
N VAL A 4 -28.07 -31.12 -23.73
CA VAL A 4 -27.44 -29.92 -24.34
C VAL A 4 -26.44 -29.43 -23.26
N LEU A 5 -25.26 -28.84 -23.48
CA LEU A 5 -24.67 -28.00 -24.55
C LEU A 5 -23.39 -28.65 -25.15
N LEU A 6 -22.76 -28.25 -26.27
CA LEU A 6 -22.38 -26.95 -26.87
C LEU A 6 -21.20 -26.23 -26.15
N GLY A 7 -20.15 -25.89 -26.91
CA GLY A 7 -18.96 -25.13 -26.47
C GLY A 7 -17.63 -25.87 -26.75
N GLY A 8 -16.79 -25.51 -27.72
CA GLY A 8 -16.81 -24.35 -28.61
C GLY A 8 -15.66 -23.38 -28.30
N GLU A 9 -14.57 -23.51 -29.06
CA GLU A 9 -13.46 -22.56 -29.24
C GLU A 9 -12.70 -22.06 -27.99
N ASN A 10 -11.37 -22.28 -27.96
CA ASN A 10 -10.44 -21.24 -27.51
C ASN A 10 -9.04 -21.45 -28.12
N ARG A 11 -8.52 -20.38 -28.72
CA ARG A 11 -7.23 -20.31 -29.41
C ARG A 11 -6.08 -20.48 -28.40
N ARG A 12 -5.09 -21.32 -28.73
CA ARG A 12 -3.71 -20.94 -29.12
C ARG A 12 -2.98 -19.97 -28.16
N MET A 13 -1.68 -20.23 -27.99
CA MET A 13 -0.62 -19.23 -27.75
C MET A 13 -0.25 -18.92 -26.29
N ASN A 14 0.36 -19.91 -25.60
CA ASN A 14 1.54 -19.65 -24.75
C ASN A 14 2.47 -20.88 -24.60
N GLU A 15 2.77 -21.56 -25.71
CA GLU A 15 3.83 -22.57 -25.76
C GLU A 15 5.15 -21.85 -26.08
N GLN A 16 5.89 -21.42 -25.06
CA GLN A 16 7.23 -20.88 -25.26
C GLN A 16 8.14 -21.96 -25.87
N PRO A 17 8.78 -21.72 -27.03
CA PRO A 17 9.73 -22.66 -27.58
C PRO A 17 10.98 -22.73 -26.67
N PRO A 18 11.66 -23.90 -26.58
CA PRO A 18 12.87 -24.04 -25.79
C PRO A 18 13.98 -23.11 -26.32
N PRO A 19 14.83 -22.56 -25.45
CA PRO A 19 15.96 -21.73 -25.88
C PRO A 19 16.95 -22.55 -26.72
N PRO A 20 17.60 -21.95 -27.73
CA PRO A 20 18.56 -22.65 -28.57
C PRO A 20 19.81 -23.09 -27.77
N PRO A 21 20.42 -24.24 -28.09
CA PRO A 21 21.68 -24.64 -27.48
C PRO A 21 22.79 -23.65 -27.85
N GLY A 22 23.54 -23.19 -26.85
CA GLY A 22 24.70 -22.32 -27.04
C GLY A 22 25.85 -23.03 -27.78
N PRO A 23 26.83 -22.26 -28.31
CA PRO A 23 27.98 -22.82 -29.01
C PRO A 23 28.78 -23.77 -28.11
N GLY A 24 29.31 -24.83 -28.72
CA GLY A 24 29.79 -26.03 -28.02
C GLY A 24 30.92 -25.79 -27.01
N PHE A 25 30.90 -26.59 -25.94
CA PHE A 25 32.00 -26.69 -24.99
C PHE A 25 33.27 -27.20 -25.68
N GLY A 26 34.39 -26.52 -25.43
CA GLY A 26 35.72 -27.03 -25.74
C GLY A 26 36.10 -28.25 -24.87
N PRO A 27 37.24 -28.90 -25.14
CA PRO A 27 37.68 -30.05 -24.36
C PRO A 27 37.87 -29.67 -22.88
N PRO A 28 37.52 -30.55 -21.93
CA PRO A 28 37.73 -30.29 -20.51
C PRO A 28 39.23 -30.16 -20.21
N PRO A 29 39.64 -29.25 -19.31
CA PRO A 29 41.02 -29.14 -18.89
C PRO A 29 41.47 -30.40 -18.14
N PRO A 30 42.76 -30.78 -18.22
CA PRO A 30 43.28 -31.95 -17.51
C PRO A 30 43.11 -31.79 -15.99
N GLN A 31 42.57 -32.83 -15.35
CA GLN A 31 42.39 -32.87 -13.90
C GLN A 31 43.76 -33.01 -13.20
N TYR A 32 44.32 -31.90 -12.75
CA TYR A 32 45.39 -31.92 -11.76
C TYR A 32 44.82 -32.34 -10.41
N ALA A 33 45.52 -33.26 -9.73
CA ALA A 33 45.17 -33.67 -8.37
C ALA A 33 45.19 -32.45 -7.41
N PRO A 34 44.24 -32.34 -6.47
CA PRO A 34 44.17 -31.18 -5.59
C PRO A 34 45.35 -31.15 -4.62
N GLY A 35 46.19 -30.13 -4.74
CA GLY A 35 47.06 -29.70 -3.64
C GLY A 35 46.22 -29.17 -2.47
N PRO A 36 46.80 -29.05 -1.26
CA PRO A 36 46.08 -28.55 -0.09
C PRO A 36 45.52 -27.14 -0.35
N LEU A 37 44.21 -26.99 -0.19
CA LEU A 37 43.52 -25.72 -0.38
C LEU A 37 44.01 -24.69 0.66
N PRO A 38 44.33 -23.44 0.25
CA PRO A 38 44.47 -22.35 1.21
C PRO A 38 43.12 -22.12 1.91
N TYR A 39 43.17 -21.79 3.20
CA TYR A 39 41.99 -21.60 4.06
C TYR A 39 40.91 -20.73 3.40
N ALA A 40 39.71 -21.29 3.23
CA ALA A 40 38.52 -20.48 2.99
C ALA A 40 38.24 -19.63 4.25
N PRO A 41 37.92 -18.33 4.13
CA PRO A 41 37.50 -17.55 5.29
C PRO A 41 36.19 -18.12 5.85
N PRO A 42 36.00 -18.11 7.18
CA PRO A 42 34.77 -18.62 7.78
C PRO A 42 33.57 -17.84 7.25
N GLN A 43 32.54 -18.55 6.79
CA GLN A 43 31.29 -17.92 6.40
C GLN A 43 30.69 -17.20 7.61
N ALA A 44 30.54 -15.88 7.52
CA ALA A 44 29.92 -15.11 8.58
C ALA A 44 28.49 -15.64 8.82
N PRO A 45 28.04 -15.77 10.07
CA PRO A 45 26.67 -16.18 10.35
C PRO A 45 25.71 -15.20 9.66
N TYR A 46 24.66 -15.75 9.03
CA TYR A 46 23.65 -14.97 8.31
C TYR A 46 23.09 -13.88 9.24
N ALA A 47 23.48 -12.64 9.00
CA ALA A 47 22.82 -11.51 9.63
C ALA A 47 21.34 -11.53 9.22
N PRO A 48 20.39 -11.33 10.14
CA PRO A 48 18.98 -11.24 9.77
C PRO A 48 18.85 -10.11 8.74
N ALA A 49 18.20 -10.43 7.61
CA ALA A 49 17.92 -9.42 6.60
C ALA A 49 17.17 -8.24 7.26
N PRO A 50 17.49 -6.98 6.90
CA PRO A 50 16.74 -5.84 7.43
C PRO A 50 15.25 -6.05 7.12
N PRO A 51 14.34 -5.73 8.08
CA PRO A 51 12.92 -5.95 7.87
C PRO A 51 12.49 -5.25 6.59
N GLN A 52 12.01 -6.02 5.62
CA GLN A 52 11.43 -5.42 4.41
C GLN A 52 10.27 -4.53 4.86
N PRO A 53 10.18 -3.29 4.36
CA PRO A 53 9.02 -2.45 4.66
C PRO A 53 7.77 -3.22 4.22
N ALA A 54 6.84 -3.41 5.16
CA ALA A 54 5.54 -3.96 4.82
C ALA A 54 4.93 -3.12 3.68
N PRO A 55 4.21 -3.72 2.72
CA PRO A 55 3.56 -2.97 1.67
C PRO A 55 2.68 -1.90 2.32
N ALA A 56 2.98 -0.63 2.03
CA ALA A 56 2.20 0.48 2.56
C ALA A 56 0.74 0.28 2.12
N GLY A 57 -0.17 0.27 3.10
CA GLY A 57 -1.59 0.27 2.83
C GLY A 57 -2.00 1.57 2.12
N PRO A 58 -3.25 1.67 1.66
CA PRO A 58 -3.71 2.87 0.98
C PRO A 58 -3.63 4.10 1.88
N ASP A 59 -3.28 5.25 1.32
CA ASP A 59 -3.24 6.52 2.03
C ASP A 59 -4.17 7.58 1.41
N PHE A 60 -4.53 8.55 2.24
CA PHE A 60 -5.31 9.72 1.87
C PHE A 60 -4.65 10.98 2.41
N LEU A 61 -4.53 11.99 1.56
CA LEU A 61 -3.97 13.29 1.89
C LEU A 61 -4.84 14.42 1.36
N ALA A 62 -5.40 15.22 2.26
CA ALA A 62 -6.03 16.50 1.96
C ALA A 62 -5.22 17.63 2.59
N VAL A 63 -4.85 18.64 1.80
CA VAL A 63 -4.04 19.80 2.25
C VAL A 63 -4.57 21.09 1.64
N ASP A 64 -4.67 22.13 2.48
CA ASP A 64 -4.90 23.53 2.10
C ASP A 64 -3.72 24.45 2.50
N LYS A 65 -3.93 25.76 2.62
CA LYS A 65 -2.89 26.74 2.98
C LYS A 65 -2.45 26.68 4.46
N ARG A 66 -3.24 26.09 5.35
CA ARG A 66 -3.07 26.09 6.81
C ARG A 66 -3.41 24.76 7.48
N ASN A 67 -4.14 23.88 6.80
CA ASN A 67 -4.64 22.65 7.39
C ASN A 67 -4.31 21.44 6.50
N ALA A 68 -4.10 20.30 7.16
CA ALA A 68 -3.95 19.01 6.52
C ALA A 68 -4.75 17.93 7.26
N VAL A 69 -5.17 16.91 6.51
CA VAL A 69 -5.68 15.65 7.02
C VAL A 69 -4.95 14.52 6.28
N VAL A 70 -4.32 13.64 7.06
CA VAL A 70 -3.70 12.40 6.58
C VAL A 70 -4.47 11.22 7.15
N VAL A 71 -4.68 10.17 6.35
CA VAL A 71 -5.18 8.87 6.82
C VAL A 71 -4.33 7.79 6.19
N ASP A 72 -3.68 6.97 7.02
CA ASP A 72 -2.74 5.93 6.59
C ASP A 72 -2.73 4.74 7.57
N ALA A 73 -1.82 3.77 7.39
CA ALA A 73 -1.73 2.57 8.21
C ALA A 73 -1.47 2.84 9.71
N SER A 74 -0.95 4.02 10.06
CA SER A 74 -0.72 4.47 11.43
C SER A 74 -2.00 4.94 12.11
N GLY A 75 -2.91 5.57 11.37
CA GLY A 75 -4.10 6.22 11.92
C GLY A 75 -4.58 7.42 11.10
N VAL A 76 -5.02 8.46 11.80
CA VAL A 76 -5.46 9.75 11.25
C VAL A 76 -4.61 10.86 11.87
N ALA A 77 -4.05 11.75 11.05
CA ALA A 77 -3.34 12.94 11.52
C ALA A 77 -4.03 14.21 11.03
N PHE A 78 -4.19 15.19 11.92
CA PHE A 78 -4.68 16.52 11.61
C PHE A 78 -3.56 17.55 11.83
N GLU A 79 -3.36 18.42 10.85
CA GLU A 79 -2.65 19.69 11.01
C GLU A 79 -3.68 20.82 10.91
N SER A 80 -3.67 21.75 11.85
CA SER A 80 -4.50 22.96 11.79
C SER A 80 -3.73 24.17 12.31
N SER A 81 -3.44 25.11 11.41
CA SER A 81 -2.77 26.39 11.68
C SER A 81 -1.47 26.26 12.47
N GLY A 82 -0.67 25.22 12.20
CA GLY A 82 0.61 24.94 12.86
C GLY A 82 0.53 24.08 14.12
N LEU A 83 -0.66 23.62 14.52
CA LEU A 83 -0.82 22.57 15.53
C LEU A 83 -1.04 21.22 14.82
N SER A 84 -0.26 20.22 15.20
CA SER A 84 -0.39 18.85 14.71
C SER A 84 -0.89 17.92 15.81
N ILE A 85 -1.80 17.01 15.47
CA ILE A 85 -2.28 15.94 16.35
C ILE A 85 -2.46 14.65 15.56
N GLU A 86 -1.97 13.55 16.11
CA GLU A 86 -2.07 12.21 15.53
C GLU A 86 -2.97 11.34 16.41
N PHE A 87 -3.80 10.50 15.78
CA PHE A 87 -4.65 9.52 16.45
C PHE A 87 -4.37 8.15 15.83
N ARG A 88 -3.94 7.16 16.62
CA ARG A 88 -3.70 5.80 16.11
C ARG A 88 -5.00 5.03 15.99
N TRP A 89 -5.05 4.04 15.09
CA TRP A 89 -6.27 3.24 14.88
C TRP A 89 -6.93 2.66 16.15
N PRO A 90 -6.19 2.19 17.19
CA PRO A 90 -6.78 1.74 18.45
C PRO A 90 -7.41 2.85 19.30
N GLU A 91 -6.99 4.10 19.10
CA GLU A 91 -7.43 5.28 19.86
C GLU A 91 -8.67 5.94 19.22
N ILE A 92 -8.89 5.70 17.94
CA ILE A 92 -10.04 6.19 17.17
C ILE A 92 -11.25 5.30 17.42
N ARG A 93 -12.34 5.85 17.97
CA ARG A 93 -13.66 5.19 18.06
C ARG A 93 -14.40 5.18 16.71
N SER A 94 -14.42 6.32 16.03
CA SER A 94 -14.98 6.47 14.68
C SER A 94 -14.37 7.66 13.95
N VAL A 95 -14.35 7.61 12.63
CA VAL A 95 -14.03 8.76 11.76
C VAL A 95 -15.29 9.15 11.02
N HIS A 96 -15.67 10.42 11.12
CA HIS A 96 -16.77 11.01 10.38
C HIS A 96 -16.20 12.00 9.36
N TYR A 97 -16.81 12.08 8.18
CA TYR A 97 -16.41 13.04 7.16
C TYR A 97 -17.63 13.55 6.40
N GLN A 98 -17.64 14.85 6.10
CA GLN A 98 -18.72 15.51 5.37
C GLN A 98 -18.21 16.73 4.61
N ALA A 99 -19.02 17.24 3.69
CA ALA A 99 -18.73 18.53 3.07
C ALA A 99 -19.11 19.64 4.05
N SER A 100 -18.35 20.73 4.05
CA SER A 100 -18.75 21.95 4.76
C SER A 100 -20.12 22.46 4.28
N PRO A 101 -20.87 23.25 5.07
CA PRO A 101 -22.19 23.74 4.68
C PRO A 101 -22.22 24.55 3.37
N ASN A 102 -21.10 25.20 3.01
CA ASN A 102 -20.94 25.91 1.74
C ASN A 102 -20.43 25.01 0.58
N GLY A 103 -20.13 23.74 0.87
CA GLY A 103 -19.59 22.74 -0.05
C GLY A 103 -18.21 23.07 -0.61
N LYS A 104 -17.37 23.79 0.13
CA LYS A 104 -16.03 24.23 -0.32
C LYS A 104 -14.87 23.64 0.49
N ALA A 105 -15.15 22.87 1.54
CA ALA A 105 -14.14 22.22 2.36
C ALA A 105 -14.57 20.81 2.75
N LEU A 106 -13.58 19.96 2.99
CA LEU A 106 -13.75 18.65 3.59
C LEU A 106 -13.65 18.83 5.11
N MET A 107 -14.69 18.44 5.84
CA MET A 107 -14.65 18.35 7.30
C MET A 107 -14.41 16.90 7.66
N VAL A 108 -13.34 16.62 8.40
CA VAL A 108 -13.05 15.28 8.95
C VAL A 108 -13.01 15.39 10.46
N ALA A 109 -13.70 14.49 11.14
CA ALA A 109 -13.74 14.43 12.59
C ALA A 109 -13.39 13.04 13.11
N VAL A 110 -12.57 13.01 14.15
CA VAL A 110 -12.22 11.81 14.92
C VAL A 110 -12.98 11.86 16.24
N ILE A 111 -13.77 10.83 16.50
CA ILE A 111 -14.22 10.52 17.86
C ILE A 111 -13.18 9.60 18.46
N HIS A 112 -12.56 10.03 19.56
CA HIS A 112 -11.55 9.27 20.29
C HIS A 112 -12.21 8.27 21.27
N MET A 113 -11.48 7.25 21.72
CA MET A 113 -12.01 6.20 22.59
C MET A 113 -12.56 6.73 23.92
N ASP A 114 -11.95 7.77 24.48
CA ASP A 114 -12.44 8.45 25.70
C ASP A 114 -13.69 9.33 25.48
N GLY A 115 -14.18 9.43 24.24
CA GLY A 115 -15.36 10.22 23.87
C GLY A 115 -15.07 11.65 23.45
N ARG A 116 -13.81 12.11 23.43
CA ARG A 116 -13.46 13.42 22.86
C ARG A 116 -13.74 13.45 21.35
N PHE A 117 -14.11 14.63 20.87
CA PHE A 117 -14.33 14.92 19.47
C PHE A 117 -13.27 15.91 18.99
N PHE A 118 -12.60 15.58 17.89
CA PHE A 118 -11.61 16.42 17.23
C PHE A 118 -12.02 16.62 15.78
N GLU A 119 -11.91 17.84 15.24
CA GLU A 119 -12.28 18.15 13.86
C GLU A 119 -11.15 18.93 13.17
N CYS A 120 -10.92 18.61 11.90
CA CYS A 120 -10.08 19.38 10.99
C CYS A 120 -10.87 19.67 9.70
N VAL A 121 -10.70 20.88 9.17
CA VAL A 121 -11.42 21.38 8.01
C VAL A 121 -10.41 21.80 6.95
N VAL A 122 -10.44 21.15 5.78
CA VAL A 122 -9.51 21.39 4.68
C VAL A 122 -10.23 22.02 3.48
N GLU A 123 -9.83 23.23 3.08
CA GLU A 123 -10.39 23.91 1.91
C GLU A 123 -10.10 23.17 0.59
N ALA A 124 -11.16 22.82 -0.15
CA ALA A 124 -11.07 22.27 -1.49
C ALA A 124 -11.04 23.39 -2.53
N LYS A 125 -9.83 23.72 -3.00
CA LYS A 125 -9.59 24.67 -4.10
C LYS A 125 -8.88 23.92 -5.24
N PRO A 126 -9.53 23.71 -6.40
CA PRO A 126 -10.93 24.02 -6.74
C PRO A 126 -11.95 23.13 -6.00
N ARG A 127 -13.23 23.55 -5.96
CA ARG A 127 -14.32 22.81 -5.30
C ARG A 127 -14.47 21.36 -5.80
N SER A 128 -14.13 21.11 -7.06
CA SER A 128 -14.16 19.77 -7.68
C SER A 128 -13.32 18.75 -6.91
N ARG A 129 -12.25 19.18 -6.23
CA ARG A 129 -11.37 18.33 -5.41
C ARG A 129 -12.11 17.56 -4.31
N LEU A 130 -13.28 18.05 -3.85
CA LEU A 130 -14.15 17.26 -2.96
C LEU A 130 -14.65 15.97 -3.60
N GLN A 131 -15.01 16.00 -4.89
CA GLN A 131 -15.53 14.83 -5.60
C GLN A 131 -14.46 13.74 -5.76
N GLU A 132 -13.18 14.12 -5.75
CA GLU A 132 -12.03 13.19 -5.70
C GLU A 132 -11.79 12.69 -4.27
N TRP A 133 -11.82 13.60 -3.28
CA TRP A 133 -11.52 13.27 -1.89
C TRP A 133 -12.56 12.36 -1.22
N PHE A 134 -13.86 12.53 -1.45
CA PHE A 134 -14.89 11.68 -0.83
C PHE A 134 -14.73 10.17 -1.15
N PRO A 135 -14.63 9.73 -2.41
CA PRO A 135 -14.46 8.31 -2.72
C PRO A 135 -13.09 7.77 -2.29
N GLN A 136 -12.01 8.57 -2.40
CA GLN A 136 -10.69 8.14 -1.92
C GLN A 136 -10.72 7.91 -0.40
N LEU A 137 -11.20 8.88 0.37
CA LEU A 137 -11.30 8.78 1.83
C LEU A 137 -12.21 7.63 2.27
N ALA A 138 -13.34 7.41 1.59
CA ALA A 138 -14.22 6.28 1.85
C ALA A 138 -13.52 4.93 1.64
N TRP A 139 -12.73 4.80 0.58
CA TRP A 139 -11.96 3.59 0.28
C TRP A 139 -10.83 3.34 1.30
N VAL A 140 -10.07 4.38 1.66
CA VAL A 140 -9.00 4.27 2.67
C VAL A 140 -9.57 3.92 4.05
N LEU A 141 -10.65 4.58 4.48
CA LEU A 141 -11.32 4.25 5.73
C LEU A 141 -11.90 2.83 5.71
N GLY A 142 -12.46 2.38 4.59
CA GLY A 142 -12.95 0.99 4.44
C GLY A 142 -11.84 -0.07 4.56
N HIS A 143 -10.59 0.28 4.25
CA HIS A 143 -9.44 -0.63 4.39
C HIS A 143 -9.01 -0.81 5.85
N TYR A 144 -8.86 0.28 6.62
CA TYR A 144 -8.38 0.22 8.02
C TYR A 144 -9.48 0.09 9.06
N ARG A 145 -10.69 0.53 8.73
CA ARG A 145 -11.90 0.42 9.56
C ARG A 145 -13.02 -0.20 8.73
N PRO A 146 -12.88 -1.48 8.32
CA PRO A 146 -14.00 -2.22 7.78
C PRO A 146 -15.15 -2.17 8.79
N VAL A 147 -16.32 -1.74 8.31
CA VAL A 147 -17.53 -1.74 9.13
C VAL A 147 -17.88 -3.17 9.52
N GLY A 148 -17.93 -3.43 10.83
CA GLY A 148 -18.42 -4.68 11.42
C GLY A 148 -19.93 -4.64 11.65
#